data_AF-A0A8S0SY38-F1
#
_entry.id   AF-A0A8S0SY38-F1
#
_cell.length_a   1.000
_cell.length_b   1.000
_cell.length_c   1.000
_cell.angle_alpha   90.00
_cell.angle_beta   90.00
_cell.angle_gamma   90.00
#
_symmetry.space_group_name_H-M   'P 1'
#
loop_
_entity.id
_entity.type
_entity.pdbx_description
1 polymer ?
#
loop_
_entity_poly.entity_id
_entity_poly.type
_entity_poly.pdbx_seq_one_letter_code
_entity_poly.pdbx_strand_id
1 'polypeptide(L)'
;MSNSHAHPPLKAVTLTHVRYQRGDQLGHFLAWISLVPVFISLGGFVSHFIFRRELQGMFFALGLLISQFINEIIKTSVQQARPETCALLETCDSHGWPSSHSQYTFFFAVYFTLLTYYKIGILARKQLWVVGLLVWPLAIFTMYSRVYLGYHTVAQVIAGAALGAVLGGGWFWVVNYLLRGYFPTIEESAFGSSSTKMLGPRENMFLTSAPVEKSLNRANLDFYCCFSRGQKNKRIKLYLAGPAALFSNISAQLPSFRRVERGPE
;
A
#
# COMPACT_ATOMS: atom_id res chain seq x y z
N MET A 1 43.66 -4.75 31.19
CA MET A 1 42.53 -3.80 31.32
C MET A 1 41.64 -3.99 30.11
N SER A 2 40.37 -4.35 30.35
CA SER A 2 39.40 -4.77 29.33
C SER A 2 39.07 -3.63 28.37
N ASN A 3 39.15 -3.89 27.06
CA ASN A 3 38.67 -2.99 26.02
C ASN A 3 37.14 -3.00 26.05
N SER A 4 36.53 -1.98 26.66
CA SER A 4 35.10 -1.72 26.55
C SER A 4 34.81 -1.26 25.12
N HIS A 5 34.42 -2.18 24.24
CA HIS A 5 33.82 -1.87 22.95
C HIS A 5 32.50 -1.13 23.21
N ALA A 6 32.54 0.20 23.31
CA ALA A 6 31.35 1.02 23.37
C ALA A 6 30.60 0.89 22.04
N HIS A 7 29.46 0.20 22.04
CA HIS A 7 28.60 0.12 20.87
C HIS A 7 28.10 1.51 20.49
N PRO A 8 28.04 1.85 19.18
CA PRO A 8 27.55 3.15 18.74
C PRO A 8 26.10 3.36 19.17
N PRO A 9 25.69 4.59 19.55
CA PRO A 9 24.34 4.85 20.01
C PRO A 9 23.30 4.54 18.91
N LEU A 10 22.22 3.85 19.26
CA LEU A 10 21.13 3.51 18.35
C LEU A 10 19.98 4.53 18.44
N LYS A 11 19.23 4.70 17.34
CA LYS A 11 17.99 5.49 17.26
C LYS A 11 16.86 4.62 16.73
N ALA A 12 15.64 4.80 17.23
CA ALA A 12 14.47 4.04 16.82
C ALA A 12 13.45 4.89 16.04
N VAL A 13 12.75 4.29 15.08
CA VAL A 13 11.50 4.84 14.53
C VAL A 13 10.40 4.55 15.54
N THR A 14 9.80 5.59 16.11
CA THR A 14 8.86 5.49 17.25
C THR A 14 7.57 4.75 16.95
N LEU A 15 7.16 4.68 15.67
CA LEU A 15 5.91 4.02 15.26
C LEU A 15 5.94 2.49 15.45
N THR A 16 7.11 1.86 15.32
CA THR A 16 7.26 0.38 15.25
C THR A 16 8.56 -0.12 15.88
N HIS A 17 9.29 0.74 16.58
CA HIS A 17 10.52 0.43 17.29
C HIS A 17 11.61 -0.24 16.41
N VAL A 18 11.74 0.19 15.15
CA VAL A 18 12.85 -0.22 14.28
C VAL A 18 14.08 0.60 14.64
N ARG A 19 15.16 -0.08 15.06
CA ARG A 19 16.41 0.55 15.50
C ARG A 19 17.44 0.60 14.36
N TYR A 20 18.21 1.68 14.32
CA TYR A 20 19.31 1.92 13.37
C TYR A 20 20.42 2.73 14.04
N GLN A 21 21.62 2.76 13.45
CA GLN A 21 22.76 3.48 14.01
C GLN A 21 22.55 5.01 13.93
N ARG A 22 22.82 5.73 15.02
CA ARG A 22 22.64 7.18 15.07
C ARG A 22 23.64 7.86 14.12
N GLY A 23 23.11 8.65 13.18
CA GLY A 23 23.92 9.33 12.15
C GLY A 23 23.89 8.65 10.78
N ASP A 24 23.39 7.41 10.69
CA ASP A 24 23.23 6.71 9.41
C ASP A 24 21.92 7.13 8.71
N GLN A 25 22.06 8.00 7.70
CA GLN A 25 20.94 8.48 6.90
C GLN A 25 20.33 7.39 6.02
N LEU A 26 21.17 6.48 5.49
CA LEU A 26 20.70 5.35 4.69
C LEU A 26 19.95 4.36 5.57
N GLY A 27 20.49 4.05 6.76
CA GLY A 27 19.81 3.25 7.78
C GLY A 27 18.46 3.85 8.20
N HIS A 28 18.37 5.18 8.37
CA HIS A 28 17.10 5.84 8.67
C HIS A 28 16.07 5.68 7.53
N PHE A 29 16.49 5.88 6.28
CA PHE A 29 15.62 5.65 5.12
C PHE A 29 15.17 4.18 5.04
N LEU A 30 16.09 3.23 5.18
CA LEU A 30 15.80 1.80 5.14
C LEU A 30 14.93 1.33 6.30
N ALA A 31 15.03 1.97 7.47
CA ALA A 31 14.13 1.73 8.60
C ALA A 31 12.68 2.06 8.22
N TRP A 32 12.43 3.18 7.53
CA TRP A 32 11.09 3.49 7.00
C TRP A 32 10.63 2.50 5.93
N ILE A 33 11.52 2.09 5.02
CA ILE A 33 11.19 1.08 4.00
C ILE A 33 10.86 -0.28 4.65
N SER A 34 11.43 -0.61 5.80
CA SER A 34 11.07 -1.83 6.53
C SER A 34 9.61 -1.84 7.03
N LEU A 35 8.93 -0.69 7.06
CA LEU A 35 7.53 -0.56 7.49
C LEU A 35 6.53 -0.75 6.36
N VAL A 36 6.99 -0.97 5.14
CA VAL A 36 6.12 -1.24 3.97
C VAL A 36 5.08 -2.33 4.24
N PRO A 37 5.39 -3.50 4.84
CA PRO A 37 4.38 -4.51 5.17
C PRO A 37 3.26 -3.99 6.07
N VAL A 38 3.58 -3.13 7.04
CA VAL A 38 2.61 -2.52 7.97
C VAL A 38 1.71 -1.55 7.22
N PHE A 39 2.28 -0.69 6.36
CA PHE A 39 1.51 0.24 5.55
C PHE A 39 0.61 -0.47 4.53
N ILE A 40 1.09 -1.53 3.89
CA ILE A 40 0.27 -2.35 2.98
C ILE A 40 -0.90 -2.97 3.75
N SER A 41 -0.64 -3.56 4.92
CA SER A 41 -1.67 -4.22 5.75
C SER A 41 -2.69 -3.23 6.30
N LEU A 42 -2.25 -2.29 7.14
CA LEU A 42 -3.13 -1.37 7.88
C LEU A 42 -3.63 -0.21 7.02
N GLY A 43 -2.80 0.32 6.13
CA GLY A 43 -3.20 1.42 5.24
C GLY A 43 -3.93 0.90 4.01
N GLY A 44 -3.33 -0.05 3.30
CA GLY A 44 -3.86 -0.57 2.03
C GLY A 44 -5.11 -1.42 2.19
N PHE A 45 -4.97 -2.59 2.84
CA PHE A 45 -6.07 -3.57 2.90
C PHE A 45 -7.23 -3.13 3.78
N VAL A 46 -6.99 -2.52 4.95
CA VAL A 46 -8.08 -2.03 5.81
C VAL A 46 -8.90 -0.95 5.08
N SER A 47 -8.24 0.03 4.47
CA SER A 47 -8.94 1.05 3.68
C SER A 47 -9.72 0.43 2.52
N HIS A 48 -9.10 -0.49 1.78
CA HIS A 48 -9.77 -1.18 0.69
C HIS A 48 -11.00 -1.98 1.16
N PHE A 49 -10.90 -2.66 2.30
CA PHE A 49 -12.00 -3.40 2.91
C PHE A 49 -13.15 -2.48 3.30
N ILE A 50 -12.87 -1.33 3.93
CA ILE A 50 -13.88 -0.36 4.34
C ILE A 50 -14.62 0.23 3.13
N PHE A 51 -13.91 0.56 2.04
CA PHE A 51 -14.47 1.32 0.92
C PHE A 51 -14.99 0.48 -0.25
N ARG A 52 -14.41 -0.70 -0.53
CA ARG A 52 -14.69 -1.45 -1.76
C ARG A 52 -15.33 -2.82 -1.51
N ARG A 53 -15.02 -3.46 -0.38
CA ARG A 53 -15.49 -4.83 -0.03
C ARG A 53 -15.43 -5.81 -1.22
N GLU A 54 -14.41 -5.71 -2.08
CA GLU A 54 -14.22 -6.61 -3.23
C GLU A 54 -13.69 -7.96 -2.72
N LEU A 55 -14.38 -9.06 -3.04
CA LEU A 55 -13.97 -10.41 -2.62
C LEU A 55 -12.53 -10.73 -3.03
N GLN A 56 -12.12 -10.33 -4.24
CA GLN A 56 -10.75 -10.52 -4.71
C GLN A 56 -9.71 -9.89 -3.77
N GLY A 57 -10.00 -8.69 -3.25
CA GLY A 57 -9.14 -8.00 -2.29
C GLY A 57 -9.13 -8.69 -0.92
N MET A 58 -10.27 -9.22 -0.48
CA MET A 58 -10.37 -9.98 0.77
C MET A 58 -9.57 -11.28 0.73
N PHE A 59 -9.71 -12.07 -0.35
CA PHE A 59 -8.95 -13.30 -0.51
C PHE A 59 -7.45 -13.03 -0.69
N PHE A 60 -7.06 -11.89 -1.28
CA PHE A 60 -5.65 -11.48 -1.30
C PHE A 60 -5.14 -11.20 0.13
N ALA A 61 -5.87 -10.40 0.93
CA ALA A 61 -5.50 -10.15 2.33
C ALA A 61 -5.42 -11.45 3.14
N LEU A 62 -6.38 -12.36 2.95
CA LEU A 62 -6.39 -13.67 3.59
C LEU A 62 -5.15 -14.50 3.25
N GLY A 63 -4.71 -14.48 1.99
CA GLY A 63 -3.48 -15.14 1.56
C GLY A 63 -2.24 -14.62 2.27
N LEU A 64 -2.15 -13.31 2.50
CA LEU A 64 -1.06 -12.71 3.26
C LEU A 64 -1.08 -13.14 4.73
N LEU A 65 -2.27 -13.24 5.35
CA LEU A 65 -2.41 -13.74 6.72
C LEU A 65 -2.01 -15.21 6.82
N ILE A 66 -2.44 -16.05 5.88
CA ILE A 66 -2.04 -17.48 5.81
C ILE A 66 -0.53 -17.59 5.62
N SER A 67 0.06 -16.79 4.72
CA SER A 67 1.51 -16.73 4.52
C SER A 67 2.25 -16.37 5.81
N GLN A 68 1.77 -15.36 6.55
CA GLN A 68 2.35 -14.98 7.83
C GLN A 68 2.24 -16.11 8.87
N PHE A 69 1.10 -16.79 8.92
CA PHE A 69 0.90 -17.94 9.81
C PHE A 69 1.89 -19.08 9.49
N ILE A 70 2.09 -19.39 8.21
CA ILE A 70 3.09 -20.37 7.75
C ILE A 70 4.50 -19.93 8.16
N ASN A 71 4.84 -18.64 8.04
CA ASN A 71 6.14 -18.11 8.47
C ASN A 71 6.39 -18.37 9.96
N GLU A 72 5.39 -18.12 10.82
CA GLU A 72 5.52 -18.33 12.26
C GLU A 72 5.61 -19.81 12.64
N ILE A 73 4.88 -20.70 11.95
CA ILE A 73 5.05 -22.16 12.12
C ILE A 73 6.48 -22.58 11.77
N ILE A 74 7.02 -22.12 10.65
CA ILE A 74 8.36 -22.51 10.22
C ILE A 74 9.41 -21.97 11.21
N LYS A 75 9.27 -20.72 11.66
CA LYS A 75 10.17 -20.13 12.65
C LYS A 75 10.17 -20.89 13.97
N THR A 76 8.99 -21.24 14.47
CA THR A 76 8.87 -22.00 15.73
C THR A 76 9.37 -23.43 15.61
N SER A 77 9.36 -24.00 14.40
CA SER A 77 9.85 -25.36 14.11
C SER A 77 11.38 -25.41 13.91
N VAL A 78 11.94 -24.51 13.10
CA VAL A 78 13.35 -24.53 12.71
C VAL A 78 14.24 -23.82 13.73
N GLN A 79 13.70 -22.81 14.39
CA GLN A 79 14.36 -22.07 15.47
C GLN A 79 15.76 -21.52 15.13
N GLN A 80 16.04 -21.23 13.85
CA GLN A 80 17.34 -20.73 13.45
C GLN A 80 17.63 -19.36 14.07
N ALA A 81 18.80 -19.23 14.69
CA ALA A 81 19.26 -17.98 15.30
C ALA A 81 19.41 -16.84 14.27
N ARG A 82 19.25 -15.60 14.75
CA ARG A 82 19.55 -14.38 13.99
C ARG A 82 21.06 -14.09 14.00
N PRO A 83 21.57 -13.25 13.08
CA PRO A 83 22.97 -12.84 13.13
C PRO A 83 23.29 -12.09 14.43
N GLU A 84 24.55 -12.15 14.88
CA GLU A 84 25.01 -11.45 16.10
C GLU A 84 24.77 -9.94 16.03
N THR A 85 24.82 -9.36 14.84
CA THR A 85 24.45 -7.97 14.60
C THR A 85 23.07 -7.63 15.13
N CYS A 86 22.13 -8.57 15.12
CA CYS A 86 20.77 -8.38 15.63
C CYS A 86 20.75 -8.31 17.15
N ALA A 87 21.56 -9.12 17.85
CA ALA A 87 21.64 -9.08 19.30
C ALA A 87 22.04 -7.68 19.81
N LEU A 88 22.88 -6.97 19.05
CA LEU A 88 23.27 -5.58 19.33
C LEU A 88 22.12 -4.58 19.21
N LEU A 89 21.02 -4.93 18.54
CA LEU A 89 19.83 -4.08 18.41
C LEU A 89 18.81 -4.30 19.56
N GLU A 90 19.06 -5.23 20.49
CA GLU A 90 18.19 -5.57 21.65
C GLU A 90 16.69 -5.75 21.30
N THR A 91 16.40 -6.20 20.07
CA THR A 91 15.02 -6.31 19.53
C THR A 91 14.82 -7.62 18.79
N CYS A 92 15.59 -8.65 19.15
CA CYS A 92 15.76 -9.87 18.35
C CYS A 92 15.36 -11.15 19.08
N ASP A 93 14.26 -11.08 19.84
CA ASP A 93 13.74 -12.19 20.67
C ASP A 93 13.03 -13.30 19.85
N SER A 94 13.06 -13.22 18.51
CA SER A 94 12.39 -14.17 17.61
C SER A 94 13.35 -14.83 16.64
N HIS A 95 13.01 -16.04 16.21
CA HIS A 95 13.79 -16.81 15.24
C HIS A 95 13.93 -16.09 13.88
N GLY A 96 15.08 -16.30 13.25
CA GLY A 96 15.53 -15.53 12.08
C GLY A 96 15.10 -16.09 10.72
N TRP A 97 14.75 -17.38 10.64
CA TRP A 97 14.48 -18.06 9.38
C TRP A 97 13.04 -18.58 9.28
N PRO A 98 12.33 -18.34 8.16
CA PRO A 98 12.65 -17.38 7.10
C PRO A 98 12.27 -15.94 7.49
N SER A 99 12.84 -14.93 6.82
CA SER A 99 12.52 -13.53 7.11
C SER A 99 11.07 -13.18 6.72
N SER A 100 10.24 -12.78 7.70
CA SER A 100 8.83 -12.42 7.48
C SER A 100 8.65 -11.19 6.58
N HIS A 101 9.51 -10.17 6.71
CA HIS A 101 9.43 -8.96 5.87
C HIS A 101 9.69 -9.27 4.40
N SER A 102 10.71 -10.11 4.14
CA SER A 102 11.03 -10.58 2.80
C SER A 102 9.90 -11.45 2.24
N GLN A 103 9.43 -12.42 3.02
CA GLN A 103 8.32 -13.29 2.63
C GLN A 103 7.05 -12.53 2.30
N TYR A 104 6.64 -11.60 3.17
CA TYR A 104 5.43 -10.80 2.97
C TYR A 104 5.51 -9.97 1.68
N THR A 105 6.61 -9.24 1.48
CA THR A 105 6.73 -8.33 0.33
C THR A 105 6.86 -9.07 -1.00
N PHE A 106 7.53 -10.22 -1.03
CA PHE A 106 7.59 -11.06 -2.22
C PHE A 106 6.27 -11.78 -2.52
N PHE A 107 5.54 -12.23 -1.50
CA PHE A 107 4.16 -12.71 -1.69
C PHE A 107 3.30 -11.63 -2.34
N PHE A 108 3.31 -10.43 -1.76
CA PHE A 108 2.54 -9.29 -2.27
C PHE A 108 2.93 -8.97 -3.72
N ALA A 109 4.24 -8.88 -4.00
CA ALA A 109 4.74 -8.56 -5.33
C ALA A 109 4.32 -9.58 -6.38
N VAL A 110 4.50 -10.88 -6.11
CA VAL A 110 4.12 -11.94 -7.04
C VAL A 110 2.61 -11.98 -7.25
N TYR A 111 1.83 -12.04 -6.16
CA TYR A 111 0.37 -12.12 -6.25
C TYR A 111 -0.20 -10.91 -6.99
N PHE A 112 0.24 -9.69 -6.64
CA PHE A 112 -0.24 -8.46 -7.28
C PHE A 112 0.18 -8.40 -8.75
N THR A 113 1.38 -8.84 -9.10
CA THR A 113 1.84 -8.95 -10.49
C THR A 113 0.95 -9.89 -11.29
N LEU A 114 0.73 -11.11 -10.81
CA LEU A 114 -0.10 -12.11 -11.48
C LEU A 114 -1.55 -11.64 -11.61
N LEU A 115 -2.11 -11.04 -10.56
CA LEU A 115 -3.45 -10.48 -10.58
C LEU A 115 -3.58 -9.34 -11.59
N THR A 116 -2.56 -8.50 -11.68
CA THR A 116 -2.50 -7.43 -12.67
C THR A 116 -2.50 -8.04 -14.07
N TYR A 117 -1.60 -8.97 -14.39
CA TYR A 117 -1.60 -9.65 -15.69
C TYR A 117 -2.92 -10.35 -16.02
N TYR A 118 -3.53 -11.03 -15.05
CA TYR A 118 -4.78 -11.77 -15.24
C TYR A 118 -5.99 -10.87 -15.50
N LYS A 119 -6.02 -9.66 -14.91
CA LYS A 119 -7.09 -8.67 -15.10
C LYS A 119 -6.86 -7.74 -16.30
N ILE A 120 -5.69 -7.78 -16.94
CA ILE A 120 -5.32 -6.85 -18.02
C ILE A 120 -5.97 -7.25 -19.36
N GLY A 121 -6.76 -6.32 -19.91
CA GLY A 121 -6.99 -6.19 -21.36
C GLY A 121 -5.98 -5.24 -22.01
N ILE A 122 -5.94 -5.18 -23.35
CA ILE A 122 -4.93 -4.48 -24.20
C ILE A 122 -4.61 -3.02 -23.78
N LEU A 123 -5.52 -2.30 -23.10
CA LEU A 123 -5.31 -0.90 -22.67
C LEU A 123 -4.44 -0.73 -21.40
N ALA A 124 -4.05 -1.80 -20.72
CA ALA A 124 -3.51 -1.73 -19.36
C ALA A 124 -1.99 -1.93 -19.23
N ARG A 125 -1.23 -1.58 -20.28
CA ARG A 125 0.25 -1.47 -20.23
C ARG A 125 0.72 -0.49 -19.14
N LYS A 126 -0.09 0.55 -18.81
CA LYS A 126 0.18 1.50 -17.72
C LYS A 126 0.24 0.85 -16.32
N GLN A 127 -0.54 -0.20 -16.07
CA GLN A 127 -0.56 -0.89 -14.77
C GLN A 127 0.68 -1.76 -14.56
N LEU A 128 1.26 -2.29 -15.64
CA LEU A 128 2.51 -3.05 -15.57
C LEU A 128 3.72 -2.18 -15.19
N TRP A 129 3.72 -0.91 -15.59
CA TRP A 129 4.75 0.04 -15.13
C TRP A 129 4.70 0.26 -13.62
N VAL A 130 3.51 0.31 -13.01
CA VAL A 130 3.35 0.42 -11.55
C VAL A 130 3.95 -0.81 -10.85
N VAL A 131 3.69 -2.00 -11.40
CA VAL A 131 4.27 -3.25 -10.88
C VAL A 131 5.80 -3.20 -10.96
N GLY A 132 6.35 -2.88 -12.13
CA GLY A 132 7.79 -2.87 -12.36
C GLY A 132 8.54 -1.76 -11.62
N LEU A 133 7.98 -0.56 -11.51
CA LEU A 133 8.67 0.62 -10.96
C LEU A 133 8.39 0.87 -9.48
N LEU A 134 7.29 0.34 -8.91
CA LEU A 134 6.96 0.54 -7.50
C LEU A 134 6.99 -0.77 -6.72
N VAL A 135 6.26 -1.78 -7.16
CA VAL A 135 6.04 -2.99 -6.34
C VAL A 135 7.32 -3.82 -6.18
N TRP A 136 8.01 -4.13 -7.27
CA TRP A 136 9.25 -4.91 -7.22
C TRP A 136 10.40 -4.17 -6.52
N PRO A 137 10.66 -2.87 -6.79
CA PRO A 137 11.66 -2.12 -6.06
C PRO A 137 11.38 -2.06 -4.55
N LEU A 138 10.12 -1.88 -4.14
CA LEU A 138 9.75 -1.91 -2.71
C LEU A 138 10.08 -3.27 -2.09
N ALA A 139 9.76 -4.39 -2.75
CA ALA A 139 10.09 -5.73 -2.24
C ALA A 139 11.60 -5.93 -2.11
N ILE A 140 12.38 -5.53 -3.11
CA ILE A 140 13.85 -5.63 -3.09
C ILE A 140 14.44 -4.73 -2.00
N PHE A 141 13.99 -3.48 -1.85
CA PHE A 141 14.48 -2.58 -0.81
C PHE A 141 14.07 -3.04 0.59
N THR A 142 12.88 -3.61 0.77
CA THR A 142 12.48 -4.21 2.06
C THR A 142 13.36 -5.42 2.38
N MET A 143 13.69 -6.27 1.40
CA MET A 143 14.64 -7.37 1.60
C MET A 143 16.03 -6.86 1.97
N TYR A 144 16.55 -5.88 1.23
CA TYR A 144 17.86 -5.26 1.46
C TYR A 144 17.94 -4.60 2.83
N SER A 145 16.90 -3.87 3.25
CA SER A 145 16.89 -3.20 4.56
C SER A 145 17.07 -4.17 5.73
N ARG A 146 16.56 -5.41 5.62
CA ARG A 146 16.72 -6.42 6.67
C ARG A 146 18.16 -6.89 6.85
N VAL A 147 18.92 -6.93 5.77
CA VAL A 147 20.35 -7.28 5.79
C VAL A 147 21.18 -6.08 6.24
N TYR A 148 20.94 -4.91 5.63
CA TYR A 148 21.69 -3.69 5.91
C TYR A 148 21.56 -3.23 7.37
N LEU A 149 20.35 -3.28 7.93
CA LEU A 149 20.09 -2.93 9.32
C LEU A 149 20.55 -4.02 10.32
N GLY A 150 21.09 -5.14 9.83
CA GLY A 150 21.65 -6.20 10.68
C GLY A 150 20.62 -7.14 11.32
N TYR A 151 19.36 -7.13 10.86
CA TYR A 151 18.29 -7.96 11.45
C TYR A 151 18.28 -9.42 10.97
N HIS A 152 18.81 -9.69 9.78
CA HIS A 152 18.79 -11.01 9.14
C HIS A 152 20.04 -11.24 8.28
N THR A 153 20.41 -12.50 8.09
CA THR A 153 21.42 -12.88 7.09
C THR A 153 20.85 -12.88 5.68
N VAL A 154 21.74 -12.84 4.67
CA VAL A 154 21.36 -12.94 3.25
C VAL A 154 20.55 -14.22 2.97
N ALA A 155 20.99 -15.37 3.53
CA ALA A 155 20.29 -16.64 3.37
C ALA A 155 18.86 -16.61 3.94
N GLN A 156 18.66 -15.97 5.10
CA GLN A 156 17.34 -15.84 5.73
C GLN A 156 16.37 -14.99 4.91
N VAL A 157 16.87 -13.90 4.30
CA VAL A 157 16.03 -13.03 3.48
C VAL A 157 15.73 -13.64 2.11
N ILE A 158 16.67 -14.37 1.50
CA ILE A 158 16.45 -15.11 0.25
C ILE A 158 15.43 -16.23 0.46
N ALA A 159 15.56 -17.00 1.55
CA ALA A 159 14.59 -18.04 1.89
C ALA A 159 13.18 -17.46 2.09
N GLY A 160 13.08 -16.31 2.78
CA GLY A 160 11.82 -15.57 2.88
C GLY A 160 11.27 -15.17 1.52
N ALA A 161 12.09 -14.58 0.65
CA ALA A 161 11.68 -14.16 -0.69
C ALA A 161 11.16 -15.34 -1.53
N ALA A 162 11.89 -16.45 -1.54
CA ALA A 162 11.53 -17.66 -2.27
C ALA A 162 10.20 -18.25 -1.76
N LEU A 163 10.07 -18.42 -0.43
CA LEU A 163 8.83 -18.91 0.17
C LEU A 163 7.65 -17.98 -0.13
N GLY A 164 7.86 -16.66 -0.03
CA GLY A 164 6.86 -15.65 -0.34
C GLY A 164 6.38 -15.73 -1.78
N ALA A 165 7.32 -15.87 -2.73
CA ALA A 165 7.00 -16.01 -4.14
C ALA A 165 6.20 -17.28 -4.45
N VAL A 166 6.60 -18.43 -3.88
CA VAL A 166 5.89 -19.71 -4.03
C VAL A 166 4.48 -19.62 -3.46
N LEU A 167 4.32 -19.13 -2.23
CA LEU A 167 3.02 -18.98 -1.59
C LEU A 167 2.13 -17.98 -2.33
N GLY A 168 2.70 -16.88 -2.83
CA GLY A 168 1.98 -15.86 -3.59
C GLY A 168 1.45 -16.39 -4.92
N GLY A 169 2.29 -17.12 -5.68
CA GLY A 169 1.88 -17.77 -6.92
C GLY A 169 0.86 -18.88 -6.70
N GLY A 170 1.09 -19.74 -5.70
CA GLY A 170 0.18 -20.82 -5.34
C GLY A 170 -1.18 -20.31 -4.88
N TRP A 171 -1.22 -19.29 -4.01
CA TRP A 171 -2.47 -18.69 -3.55
C TRP A 171 -3.20 -17.97 -4.69
N PHE A 172 -2.48 -17.28 -5.58
CA PHE A 172 -3.08 -16.70 -6.78
C PHE A 172 -3.79 -17.77 -7.61
N TRP A 173 -3.15 -18.92 -7.81
CA TRP A 173 -3.75 -20.02 -8.56
C TRP A 173 -5.02 -20.55 -7.87
N VAL A 174 -4.96 -20.82 -6.56
CA VAL A 174 -6.13 -21.25 -5.77
C VAL A 174 -7.29 -20.27 -5.92
N VAL A 175 -7.05 -18.97 -5.72
CA VAL A 175 -8.11 -17.97 -5.76
C VAL A 175 -8.71 -17.83 -7.16
N ASN A 176 -7.87 -17.74 -8.19
CA ASN A 176 -8.33 -17.35 -9.52
C ASN A 176 -8.79 -18.51 -10.40
N TYR A 177 -8.32 -19.73 -10.15
CA TYR A 177 -8.68 -20.92 -10.92
C TYR A 177 -9.57 -21.89 -10.15
N LEU A 178 -9.46 -21.98 -8.82
CA LEU A 178 -10.32 -22.85 -8.01
C LEU A 178 -11.50 -22.09 -7.40
N LEU A 179 -11.25 -20.95 -6.76
CA LEU A 179 -12.28 -20.28 -5.95
C LEU A 179 -13.13 -19.27 -6.74
N ARG A 180 -12.60 -18.69 -7.82
CA ARG A 180 -13.27 -17.61 -8.58
C ARG A 180 -14.67 -18.00 -9.08
N GLY A 181 -14.88 -19.26 -9.45
CA GLY A 181 -16.19 -19.76 -9.88
C GLY A 181 -17.27 -19.68 -8.80
N TYR A 182 -16.88 -19.70 -7.53
CA TYR A 182 -17.80 -19.62 -6.39
C TYR A 182 -18.08 -18.19 -5.92
N PHE A 183 -17.39 -17.18 -6.47
CA PHE A 183 -17.53 -15.79 -6.03
C PHE A 183 -18.97 -15.27 -6.16
N PRO A 184 -19.70 -15.49 -7.28
CA PRO A 184 -21.09 -15.04 -7.39
C PRO A 184 -21.98 -15.64 -6.29
N THR A 185 -21.81 -16.93 -5.99
CA THR A 185 -22.57 -17.62 -4.94
C THR A 185 -22.26 -17.09 -3.54
N ILE A 186 -21.01 -16.69 -3.28
CA ILE A 186 -20.60 -16.07 -2.00
C ILE A 186 -21.21 -14.67 -1.86
N GLU A 187 -21.26 -13.88 -2.94
CA GLU A 187 -21.87 -12.55 -2.95
C GLU A 187 -23.39 -12.62 -2.74
N GLU A 188 -24.05 -13.67 -3.26
CA GLU A 188 -25.48 -13.91 -3.07
C GLU A 188 -25.83 -14.50 -1.69
N SER A 189 -24.86 -15.07 -0.98
CA SER A 189 -25.05 -15.59 0.38
C SER A 189 -25.34 -14.47 1.40
N ALA A 190 -25.89 -14.83 2.57
CA ALA A 190 -26.24 -13.88 3.64
C ALA A 190 -25.08 -12.95 4.07
N PHE A 191 -23.83 -13.38 3.85
CA PHE A 191 -22.61 -12.61 4.10
C PHE A 191 -22.44 -11.42 3.13
N GLY A 192 -22.76 -11.61 1.84
CA GLY A 192 -22.79 -10.54 0.84
C GLY A 192 -24.01 -9.63 1.03
N SER A 193 -25.19 -10.21 1.26
CA SER A 193 -26.44 -9.46 1.49
C SER A 193 -26.39 -8.53 2.71
N SER A 194 -25.71 -8.94 3.79
CA SER A 194 -25.49 -8.10 4.98
C SER A 194 -24.51 -6.94 4.71
N SER A 195 -23.56 -7.12 3.79
CA SER A 195 -22.68 -6.05 3.34
C SER A 195 -23.40 -5.04 2.44
N THR A 196 -24.34 -5.50 1.62
CA THR A 196 -25.17 -4.64 0.76
C THR A 196 -26.22 -3.85 1.56
N LYS A 197 -26.65 -4.32 2.74
CA LYS A 197 -27.60 -3.60 3.59
C LYS A 197 -26.98 -2.45 4.40
N MET A 198 -25.67 -2.46 4.66
CA MET A 198 -24.97 -1.35 5.36
C MET A 198 -24.70 -0.14 4.47
N LEU A 199 -24.61 -0.34 3.16
CA LEU A 199 -24.52 0.73 2.19
C LEU A 199 -25.92 0.87 1.59
N GLY A 200 -26.62 1.98 1.89
CA GLY A 200 -27.98 2.23 1.40
C GLY A 200 -28.18 1.92 -0.10
N PRO A 201 -29.43 1.78 -0.55
CA PRO A 201 -29.82 1.02 -1.74
C PRO A 201 -28.92 1.28 -2.94
N ARG A 202 -28.22 0.24 -3.39
CA ARG A 202 -27.66 0.20 -4.75
C ARG A 202 -28.85 0.12 -5.71
N GLU A 203 -28.95 1.06 -6.63
CA GLU A 203 -29.84 0.92 -7.79
C GLU A 203 -29.46 -0.38 -8.52
N ASN A 204 -30.36 -1.36 -8.42
CA ASN A 204 -30.25 -2.65 -9.07
C ASN A 204 -30.40 -2.45 -10.58
N MET A 205 -29.28 -2.38 -11.30
CA MET A 205 -29.28 -2.63 -12.74
C MET A 205 -29.16 -4.15 -12.95
N PHE A 206 -30.29 -4.83 -12.73
CA PHE A 206 -30.56 -6.14 -13.27
C PHE A 206 -30.47 -6.04 -14.80
N LEU A 207 -29.45 -6.65 -15.41
CA LEU A 207 -29.51 -6.99 -16.84
C LEU A 207 -29.91 -8.45 -16.95
N THR A 208 -31.20 -8.62 -17.26
CA THR A 208 -31.80 -9.86 -17.74
C THR A 208 -31.12 -10.32 -19.03
N SER A 209 -30.99 -11.63 -19.16
CA SER A 209 -30.54 -12.42 -20.31
C SER A 209 -30.97 -11.91 -21.70
N ALA A 210 -30.02 -11.74 -22.62
CA ALA A 210 -30.20 -11.81 -24.09
C ALA A 210 -28.83 -12.00 -24.80
N PRO A 211 -28.80 -12.59 -26.01
CA PRO A 211 -27.65 -13.35 -26.52
C PRO A 211 -26.54 -12.48 -27.13
N VAL A 212 -25.35 -13.10 -27.21
CA VAL A 212 -24.12 -12.56 -27.79
C VAL A 212 -24.32 -12.26 -29.27
N GLU A 213 -24.57 -11.00 -29.61
CA GLU A 213 -24.40 -10.47 -30.96
C GLU A 213 -23.59 -9.17 -30.92
N LYS A 214 -22.64 -9.07 -31.86
CA LYS A 214 -21.61 -8.03 -31.97
C LYS A 214 -22.20 -6.62 -32.02
N SER A 215 -21.76 -5.73 -31.14
CA SER A 215 -21.34 -4.36 -31.53
C SER A 215 -20.62 -3.66 -30.39
N LEU A 216 -19.55 -2.94 -30.73
CA LEU A 216 -18.83 -2.04 -29.84
C LEU A 216 -19.79 -1.07 -29.16
N ASN A 217 -19.67 -0.90 -27.83
CA ASN A 217 -19.83 0.43 -27.24
C ASN A 217 -19.05 0.60 -25.94
N ARG A 218 -18.41 1.77 -25.85
CA ARG A 218 -17.63 2.29 -24.72
C ARG A 218 -18.47 2.34 -23.45
N ALA A 219 -18.05 1.63 -22.40
CA ALA A 219 -18.33 2.02 -21.01
C ALA A 219 -17.38 1.29 -20.06
N ASN A 220 -17.01 1.96 -18.97
CA ASN A 220 -16.23 1.49 -17.81
C ASN A 220 -14.71 1.62 -17.91
N LEU A 221 -14.29 2.88 -17.91
CA LEU A 221 -12.94 3.31 -17.55
C LEU A 221 -12.98 3.96 -16.15
N ASP A 222 -12.99 3.15 -15.08
CA ASP A 222 -12.90 3.65 -13.70
C ASP A 222 -11.92 2.84 -12.85
N PHE A 223 -10.64 2.94 -13.21
CA PHE A 223 -9.51 2.62 -12.35
C PHE A 223 -8.46 3.72 -12.60
N TYR A 224 -8.12 4.49 -11.57
CA TYR A 224 -7.20 5.67 -11.55
C TYR A 224 -7.78 7.10 -11.62
N CYS A 225 -8.99 7.37 -11.12
CA CYS A 225 -9.39 8.77 -10.81
C CYS A 225 -9.55 9.07 -9.30
N CYS A 226 -9.25 8.14 -8.39
CA CYS A 226 -9.46 8.33 -6.95
C CYS A 226 -8.16 8.45 -6.12
N PHE A 227 -7.14 9.10 -6.68
CA PHE A 227 -6.10 9.78 -5.89
C PHE A 227 -6.03 11.30 -6.20
N SER A 228 -6.94 11.81 -7.05
CA SER A 228 -6.98 13.24 -7.45
C SER A 228 -8.40 13.85 -7.49
N ARG A 229 -9.46 13.10 -7.13
CA ARG A 229 -10.81 13.66 -6.95
C ARG A 229 -11.38 13.29 -5.58
N GLY A 230 -10.87 13.99 -4.58
CA GLY A 230 -11.65 14.24 -3.37
C GLY A 230 -12.89 15.05 -3.74
N GLN A 231 -14.06 14.49 -3.42
CA GLN A 231 -15.37 15.13 -3.29
C GLN A 231 -15.89 15.99 -4.46
N LYS A 232 -16.83 15.44 -5.25
CA LYS A 232 -17.92 16.24 -5.84
C LYS A 232 -19.24 15.46 -5.87
N ASN A 233 -19.98 15.52 -4.76
CA ASN A 233 -21.43 15.81 -4.69
C ASN A 233 -22.01 15.35 -3.35
N LYS A 234 -21.83 16.18 -2.32
CA LYS A 234 -22.92 16.47 -1.38
C LYS A 234 -23.25 17.94 -1.57
N ARG A 235 -24.49 18.27 -1.94
CA ARG A 235 -24.99 19.64 -1.85
C ARG A 235 -24.96 20.03 -0.38
N ILE A 236 -23.92 20.76 0.01
CA ILE A 236 -23.94 21.61 1.20
C ILE A 236 -23.80 23.01 0.61
N LYS A 237 -24.88 23.79 0.66
CA LYS A 237 -24.79 25.24 0.47
C LYS A 237 -24.01 25.77 1.67
N LEU A 238 -22.74 26.09 1.45
CA LEU A 238 -21.97 26.92 2.36
C LEU A 238 -21.35 28.03 1.53
N TYR A 239 -21.88 29.24 1.74
CA TYR A 239 -21.23 30.48 1.33
C TYR A 239 -19.83 30.49 1.92
N LEU A 240 -18.82 30.74 1.10
CA LEU A 240 -17.56 31.42 1.47
C LEU A 240 -16.78 31.71 0.19
N ALA A 241 -16.52 32.98 -0.03
CA ALA A 241 -15.78 33.52 -1.17
C ALA A 241 -14.36 32.95 -1.22
N GLY A 242 -13.96 32.47 -2.41
CA GLY A 242 -12.57 32.06 -2.66
C GLY A 242 -11.66 33.27 -2.89
N PRO A 243 -10.35 33.16 -2.57
CA PRO A 243 -9.37 34.21 -2.78
C PRO A 243 -8.93 34.20 -4.26
N ALA A 244 -9.70 34.86 -5.10
CA ALA A 244 -9.32 35.20 -6.48
C ALA A 244 -9.69 36.65 -6.82
N ALA A 245 -9.53 37.53 -5.83
CA ALA A 245 -9.59 38.99 -6.00
C ALA A 245 -8.35 39.60 -5.35
N LEU A 246 -7.17 39.24 -5.85
CA LEU A 246 -5.92 39.88 -5.46
C LEU A 246 -4.97 40.07 -6.64
N PHE A 247 -5.48 40.40 -7.83
CA PHE A 247 -4.71 41.04 -8.91
C PHE A 247 -5.66 41.75 -9.88
N SER A 248 -6.41 42.72 -9.37
CA SER A 248 -7.07 43.77 -10.16
C SER A 248 -7.75 44.76 -9.21
N ASN A 249 -6.96 45.57 -8.51
CA ASN A 249 -7.42 46.80 -7.86
C ASN A 249 -6.21 47.65 -7.40
N ILE A 250 -5.43 48.13 -8.37
CA ILE A 250 -4.75 49.43 -8.22
C ILE A 250 -5.20 50.26 -9.41
N SER A 251 -6.45 50.72 -9.34
CA SER A 251 -6.93 51.88 -10.08
C SER A 251 -8.35 52.17 -9.59
N ALA A 252 -8.59 53.43 -9.27
CA ALA A 252 -9.90 54.03 -9.04
C ALA A 252 -10.59 53.74 -7.69
N GLN A 253 -10.15 54.45 -6.65
CA GLN A 253 -11.11 55.28 -5.92
C GLN A 253 -10.41 56.44 -5.19
N LEU A 254 -10.68 57.65 -5.70
CA LEU A 254 -11.02 58.89 -4.99
C LEU A 254 -10.37 60.15 -5.60
N PRO A 255 -11.04 61.31 -5.45
CA PRO A 255 -11.25 62.25 -6.52
C PRO A 255 -10.53 63.58 -6.30
N SER A 256 -10.66 64.43 -7.31
CA SER A 256 -10.46 65.89 -7.29
C SER A 256 -9.02 66.38 -7.14
N PHE A 257 -8.53 66.85 -8.27
CA PHE A 257 -7.74 68.06 -8.34
C PHE A 257 -8.32 69.14 -7.41
N ARG A 258 -7.56 69.58 -6.41
CA ARG A 258 -7.56 70.98 -6.01
C ARG A 258 -6.13 71.46 -5.77
N ARG A 259 -5.80 72.45 -6.58
CA ARG A 259 -4.62 73.32 -6.63
C ARG A 259 -4.23 73.84 -5.25
N VAL A 260 -2.96 73.67 -4.86
CA VAL A 260 -2.27 74.56 -3.90
C VAL A 260 -0.93 74.94 -4.53
N GLU A 261 -0.67 76.24 -4.48
CA GLU A 261 0.24 76.98 -5.32
C GLU A 261 1.72 76.76 -4.99
N ARG A 262 2.57 76.92 -6.01
CA ARG A 262 4.00 77.14 -5.84
C ARG A 262 4.18 78.64 -5.63
N GLY A 263 4.47 79.06 -4.40
CA GLY A 263 5.04 80.37 -4.07
C GLY A 263 6.56 80.27 -3.95
N PRO A 264 7.32 81.31 -4.31
CA PRO A 264 8.75 81.21 -4.62
C PRO A 264 9.67 81.48 -3.41
N GLU A 265 10.94 81.18 -3.66
CA GLU A 265 12.18 81.49 -2.91
C GLU A 265 12.69 80.44 -1.92
#